data_AF-A0A803V777-F1
#
_entry.id   AF-A0A803V777-F1
#
_cell.length_a   1.000
_cell.length_b   1.000
_cell.length_c   1.000
_cell.angle_alpha   90.00
_cell.angle_beta   90.00
_cell.angle_gamma   90.00
#
_symmetry.space_group_name_H-M   'P 1'
#
loop_
_entity.id
_entity.type
_entity.pdbx_description
1 polymer ?
#
loop_
_entity_poly.entity_id
_entity_poly.type
_entity_poly.pdbx_seq_one_letter_code
_entity_poly.pdbx_strand_id
1 'polypeptide(L)'
;MDHGFGMSHSVQILNMHNSAKCQSQNHRITEPQSHRITESQNHRATESQNHRITESQSHRVTESQNHRITEPQSHRITESQNHRATESQNHRITESQSHRVTESQNHRITEPQSHRITESQNHRATESQNHRITESQSHRVTESQNHRITEPQSHRITESQNHRATESQNHRITESQSHRVTESQNHRITEPQSHRITESQNHRATESQNHRITESQSHRVTESQNHRITEPQSHRITESQNHRATESQNHRITESQSHRVTESQNHRITEPQSHRITESQNHRATSQSHRVTESQSHRVTEPQNHRIKEPQNHRITESQSHRVTESQNHRVTESQNHGATESQNHRVTESQNHRATESQSHRVTESQSHRITESQNNKATEPQNHKITEVEKDLQGHQAQPQADHSP
;
A
#
# COMPACT_ATOMS: atom_id res chain seq x y z
N MET A 1 -1.92 -73.96 18.55
CA MET A 1 -3.25 -73.88 17.92
C MET A 1 -3.70 -72.46 18.07
N ASP A 2 -3.61 -71.70 16.98
CA ASP A 2 -3.74 -70.26 16.95
C ASP A 2 -5.21 -69.90 16.64
N HIS A 3 -5.80 -69.00 17.43
CA HIS A 3 -7.17 -68.54 17.27
C HIS A 3 -7.23 -67.40 16.26
N GLY A 4 -7.49 -67.75 14.99
CA GLY A 4 -7.81 -66.77 13.95
C GLY A 4 -9.26 -66.30 14.05
N PHE A 5 -9.47 -65.09 14.58
CA PHE A 5 -10.70 -64.33 14.36
C PHE A 5 -10.79 -63.93 12.88
N GLY A 6 -11.63 -64.63 12.12
CA GLY A 6 -11.96 -64.27 10.74
C GLY A 6 -12.88 -63.04 10.71
N MET A 7 -12.35 -61.88 10.36
CA MET A 7 -13.17 -60.72 9.99
C MET A 7 -13.81 -60.96 8.61
N SER A 8 -15.11 -61.23 8.60
CA SER A 8 -15.91 -61.35 7.39
C SER A 8 -16.04 -60.00 6.68
N HIS A 9 -15.25 -59.80 5.62
CA HIS A 9 -15.34 -58.64 4.75
C HIS A 9 -16.48 -58.83 3.75
N SER A 10 -17.69 -58.39 4.12
CA SER A 10 -18.84 -58.41 3.23
C SER A 10 -18.82 -57.17 2.33
N VAL A 11 -18.51 -57.33 1.04
CA VAL A 11 -18.71 -56.27 0.02
C VAL A 11 -20.13 -56.44 -0.53
N GLN A 12 -21.05 -55.55 -0.17
CA GLN A 12 -22.37 -55.50 -0.79
C GLN A 12 -22.32 -54.59 -2.02
N ILE A 13 -22.52 -55.17 -3.21
CA ILE A 13 -22.84 -54.45 -4.45
C ILE A 13 -24.36 -54.38 -4.52
N LEU A 14 -24.94 -53.20 -4.27
CA LEU A 14 -26.37 -52.99 -4.23
C LEU A 14 -26.78 -52.10 -5.41
N ASN A 15 -27.44 -52.68 -6.42
CA ASN A 15 -28.20 -51.92 -7.43
C ASN A 15 -29.59 -51.64 -6.83
N MET A 16 -29.70 -50.63 -5.98
CA MET A 16 -30.98 -50.27 -5.35
C MET A 16 -31.56 -48.98 -5.91
N HIS A 17 -32.80 -49.08 -6.37
CA HIS A 17 -33.61 -47.98 -6.89
C HIS A 17 -34.33 -47.17 -5.80
N ASN A 18 -34.18 -47.47 -4.50
CA ASN A 18 -34.73 -46.62 -3.44
C ASN A 18 -34.07 -46.77 -2.07
N SER A 19 -34.14 -45.66 -1.31
CA SER A 19 -33.55 -45.34 0.00
C SER A 19 -33.18 -46.53 0.91
N ALA A 20 -31.90 -46.88 0.95
CA ALA A 20 -31.30 -47.71 1.99
C ALA A 20 -30.90 -46.84 3.19
N LYS A 21 -31.20 -47.28 4.42
CA LYS A 21 -30.46 -46.87 5.63
C LYS A 21 -29.57 -48.06 5.99
N CYS A 22 -28.29 -47.98 5.69
CA CYS A 22 -27.36 -49.10 5.90
C CYS A 22 -26.26 -48.72 6.88
N GLN A 23 -26.06 -49.57 7.89
CA GLN A 23 -24.87 -49.62 8.73
C GLN A 23 -24.04 -50.81 8.24
N SER A 24 -22.87 -50.57 7.63
CA SER A 24 -21.93 -51.63 7.25
C SER A 24 -20.54 -51.04 6.99
N GLN A 25 -19.49 -51.87 7.14
CA GLN A 25 -18.10 -51.47 7.03
C GLN A 25 -17.73 -50.97 5.63
N ASN A 26 -18.20 -51.63 4.56
CA ASN A 26 -17.80 -51.30 3.19
C ASN A 26 -18.99 -51.30 2.23
N HIS A 27 -19.15 -50.20 1.47
CA HIS A 27 -20.26 -50.01 0.54
C HIS A 27 -19.78 -49.57 -0.84
N ARG A 28 -20.36 -50.16 -1.89
CA ARG A 28 -20.21 -49.68 -3.27
C ARG A 28 -21.56 -49.64 -3.95
N ILE A 29 -21.97 -48.45 -4.36
CA ILE A 29 -23.24 -48.20 -5.05
C ILE A 29 -23.00 -47.50 -6.39
N THR A 30 -23.89 -47.75 -7.35
CA THR A 30 -23.87 -47.18 -8.70
C THR A 30 -25.30 -46.80 -9.07
N GLU A 31 -25.47 -45.59 -9.64
CA GLU A 31 -26.76 -45.05 -10.07
C GLU A 31 -27.87 -44.90 -8.99
N PRO A 32 -27.59 -44.52 -7.72
CA PRO A 32 -28.66 -44.30 -6.75
C PRO A 32 -29.40 -42.97 -7.02
N GLN A 33 -30.74 -43.01 -7.08
CA GLN A 33 -31.56 -41.79 -7.09
C GLN A 33 -31.49 -41.03 -5.75
N SER A 34 -31.61 -41.76 -4.64
CA SER A 34 -31.51 -41.19 -3.30
C SER A 34 -30.93 -42.21 -2.34
N HIS A 35 -29.86 -41.83 -1.63
CA HIS A 35 -29.19 -42.74 -0.71
C HIS A 35 -28.71 -42.00 0.54
N ARG A 36 -29.04 -42.55 1.72
CA ARG A 36 -28.64 -42.01 3.03
C ARG A 36 -27.82 -43.03 3.81
N ILE A 37 -26.69 -42.62 4.34
CA ILE A 37 -25.83 -43.47 5.18
C ILE A 37 -25.62 -42.80 6.51
N THR A 38 -25.66 -43.61 7.56
CA THR A 38 -25.33 -43.23 8.92
C THR A 38 -24.32 -44.26 9.39
N GLU A 39 -23.07 -43.80 9.55
CA GLU A 39 -21.88 -44.59 9.88
C GLU A 39 -21.40 -45.55 8.77
N SER A 40 -20.18 -45.32 8.27
CA SER A 40 -19.48 -46.26 7.38
C SER A 40 -17.95 -46.14 7.51
N GLN A 41 -17.22 -47.24 7.34
CA GLN A 41 -15.75 -47.16 7.24
C GLN A 41 -15.35 -46.72 5.84
N ASN A 42 -15.73 -47.48 4.81
CA ASN A 42 -15.47 -47.11 3.42
C ASN A 42 -16.76 -47.09 2.60
N HIS A 43 -16.95 -46.03 1.83
CA HIS A 43 -18.07 -45.97 0.89
C HIS A 43 -17.67 -45.35 -0.45
N ARG A 44 -18.11 -45.99 -1.53
CA ARG A 44 -17.95 -45.50 -2.90
C ARG A 44 -19.29 -45.38 -3.63
N ALA A 45 -19.58 -44.19 -4.15
CA ALA A 45 -20.70 -43.94 -5.06
C ALA A 45 -20.22 -43.50 -6.45
N THR A 46 -20.99 -43.91 -7.46
CA THR A 46 -20.85 -43.48 -8.85
C THR A 46 -22.23 -43.07 -9.34
N GLU A 47 -22.33 -41.94 -10.06
CA GLU A 47 -23.57 -41.45 -10.70
C GLU A 47 -24.76 -41.33 -9.73
N SER A 48 -24.63 -40.47 -8.70
CA SER A 48 -25.69 -40.32 -7.69
C SER A 48 -26.49 -39.02 -7.86
N GLN A 49 -27.83 -39.07 -7.78
CA GLN A 49 -28.61 -37.82 -7.78
C GLN A 49 -28.55 -37.13 -6.42
N ASN A 50 -29.09 -37.75 -5.36
CA ASN A 50 -29.10 -37.19 -4.02
C ASN A 50 -28.41 -38.13 -3.02
N HIS A 51 -27.34 -37.66 -2.39
CA HIS A 51 -26.58 -38.49 -1.48
C HIS A 51 -26.25 -37.77 -0.18
N ARG A 52 -26.64 -38.38 0.96
CA ARG A 52 -26.41 -37.84 2.30
C ARG A 52 -25.66 -38.84 3.17
N ILE A 53 -24.58 -38.38 3.79
CA ILE A 53 -23.77 -39.19 4.70
C ILE A 53 -23.54 -38.46 6.00
N THR A 54 -23.61 -39.22 7.08
CA THR A 54 -23.21 -38.81 8.42
C THR A 54 -22.22 -39.85 8.93
N GLU A 55 -21.07 -39.38 9.43
CA GLU A 55 -19.99 -40.17 10.02
C GLU A 55 -19.39 -41.19 9.04
N SER A 56 -18.25 -40.85 8.43
CA SER A 56 -17.52 -41.78 7.55
C SER A 56 -16.02 -41.66 7.70
N GLN A 57 -15.31 -42.79 7.72
CA GLN A 57 -13.84 -42.75 7.72
C GLN A 57 -13.30 -42.37 6.33
N SER A 58 -13.80 -43.02 5.28
CA SER A 58 -13.36 -42.80 3.90
C SER A 58 -14.52 -42.84 2.92
N HIS A 59 -14.68 -41.76 2.16
CA HIS A 59 -15.74 -41.65 1.15
C HIS A 59 -15.23 -41.19 -0.22
N ARG A 60 -15.72 -41.83 -1.28
CA ARG A 60 -15.43 -41.44 -2.66
C ARG A 60 -16.68 -41.33 -3.53
N VAL A 61 -16.84 -40.19 -4.20
CA VAL A 61 -17.86 -39.96 -5.23
C VAL A 61 -17.19 -39.66 -6.56
N THR A 62 -17.68 -40.28 -7.64
CA THR A 62 -17.21 -39.96 -8.99
C THR A 62 -18.12 -38.93 -9.66
N GLU A 63 -19.42 -38.93 -9.40
CA GLU A 63 -20.36 -37.93 -9.93
C GLU A 63 -21.58 -37.79 -9.00
N SER A 64 -22.01 -36.56 -8.74
CA SER A 64 -23.23 -36.31 -7.98
C SER A 64 -23.96 -35.02 -8.35
N GLN A 65 -25.29 -35.01 -8.35
CA GLN A 65 -26.03 -33.75 -8.43
C GLN A 65 -26.00 -33.02 -7.09
N ASN A 66 -26.48 -33.66 -6.01
CA ASN A 66 -26.51 -33.08 -4.68
C ASN A 66 -25.84 -34.02 -3.67
N HIS A 67 -24.75 -33.56 -3.07
CA HIS A 67 -24.04 -34.30 -2.04
C HIS A 67 -23.95 -33.53 -0.74
N ARG A 68 -24.34 -34.16 0.37
CA ARG A 68 -24.20 -33.62 1.72
C ARG A 68 -23.48 -34.62 2.61
N ILE A 69 -22.41 -34.18 3.25
CA ILE A 69 -21.63 -34.98 4.18
C ILE A 69 -21.40 -34.24 5.49
N THR A 70 -21.48 -34.97 6.59
CA THR A 70 -21.24 -34.47 7.95
C THR A 70 -20.26 -35.42 8.63
N GLU A 71 -19.22 -34.85 9.25
CA GLU A 71 -18.19 -35.59 10.00
C GLU A 71 -17.40 -36.66 9.19
N PRO A 72 -16.90 -36.37 7.97
CA PRO A 72 -15.96 -37.27 7.31
C PRO A 72 -14.53 -37.09 7.82
N GLN A 73 -13.82 -38.19 8.07
CA GLN A 73 -12.36 -38.13 8.24
C GLN A 73 -11.65 -37.88 6.90
N SER A 74 -12.08 -38.54 5.83
CA SER A 74 -11.50 -38.35 4.50
C SER A 74 -12.56 -38.50 3.41
N HIS A 75 -12.67 -37.51 2.54
CA HIS A 75 -13.59 -37.60 1.40
C HIS A 75 -13.06 -36.97 0.11
N ARG A 76 -13.30 -37.68 -0.99
CA ARG A 76 -12.91 -37.28 -2.34
C ARG A 76 -14.10 -37.29 -3.28
N ILE A 77 -14.27 -36.19 -3.99
CA ILE A 77 -15.29 -36.02 -5.03
C ILE A 77 -14.62 -35.61 -6.31
N THR A 78 -15.02 -36.24 -7.41
CA THR A 78 -14.50 -35.89 -8.74
C THR A 78 -15.37 -34.76 -9.28
N GLU A 79 -16.67 -35.01 -9.48
CA GLU A 79 -17.62 -34.02 -9.99
C GLU A 79 -18.85 -33.88 -9.09
N SER A 80 -19.32 -32.64 -8.89
CA SER A 80 -20.59 -32.38 -8.22
C SER A 80 -21.27 -31.08 -8.68
N GLN A 81 -22.60 -31.06 -8.84
CA GLN A 81 -23.30 -29.78 -9.02
C GLN A 81 -23.35 -29.01 -7.70
N ASN A 82 -23.89 -29.61 -6.65
CA ASN A 82 -23.99 -29.02 -5.32
C ASN A 82 -23.35 -29.92 -4.28
N HIS A 83 -22.37 -29.37 -3.56
CA HIS A 83 -21.72 -30.06 -2.47
C HIS A 83 -21.74 -29.27 -1.17
N ARG A 84 -22.12 -29.94 -0.07
CA ARG A 84 -22.01 -29.40 1.29
C ARG A 84 -21.27 -30.37 2.22
N ALA A 85 -20.19 -29.89 2.84
CA ALA A 85 -19.50 -30.57 3.94
C ALA A 85 -19.60 -29.77 5.24
N THR A 86 -19.71 -30.48 6.36
CA THR A 86 -19.64 -29.94 7.71
C THR A 86 -18.71 -30.82 8.55
N GLU A 87 -17.84 -30.18 9.34
CA GLU A 87 -16.93 -30.84 10.30
C GLU A 87 -16.03 -31.90 9.64
N SER A 88 -15.23 -31.49 8.65
CA SER A 88 -14.41 -32.43 7.87
C SER A 88 -12.92 -32.34 8.15
N GLN A 89 -12.23 -33.48 8.25
CA GLN A 89 -10.77 -33.46 8.42
C GLN A 89 -10.06 -33.26 7.09
N ASN A 90 -10.19 -34.18 6.13
CA ASN A 90 -9.49 -34.10 4.84
C ASN A 90 -10.45 -34.17 3.66
N HIS A 91 -10.47 -33.11 2.85
CA HIS A 91 -11.37 -33.02 1.70
C HIS A 91 -10.65 -32.69 0.40
N ARG A 92 -11.03 -33.39 -0.68
CA ARG A 92 -10.61 -33.07 -2.05
C ARG A 92 -11.79 -33.06 -3.03
N ILE A 93 -11.92 -31.97 -3.79
CA ILE A 93 -12.86 -31.83 -4.92
C ILE A 93 -12.09 -31.44 -6.19
N THR A 94 -12.49 -31.98 -7.34
CA THR A 94 -11.85 -31.68 -8.63
C THR A 94 -12.70 -30.75 -9.49
N GLU A 95 -14.02 -30.89 -9.49
CA GLU A 95 -14.95 -30.02 -10.23
C GLU A 95 -16.23 -29.82 -9.42
N SER A 96 -16.68 -28.56 -9.29
CA SER A 96 -18.00 -28.30 -8.71
C SER A 96 -18.62 -26.98 -9.15
N GLN A 97 -19.94 -26.97 -9.37
CA GLN A 97 -20.65 -25.71 -9.62
C GLN A 97 -20.80 -24.90 -8.32
N SER A 98 -21.29 -25.52 -7.26
CA SER A 98 -21.50 -24.87 -5.97
C SER A 98 -21.00 -25.72 -4.82
N HIS A 99 -20.12 -25.14 -4.00
CA HIS A 99 -19.52 -25.83 -2.87
C HIS A 99 -19.55 -25.01 -1.60
N ARG A 100 -19.96 -25.66 -0.51
CA ARG A 100 -19.96 -25.07 0.83
C ARG A 100 -19.27 -25.99 1.83
N VAL A 101 -18.29 -25.43 2.54
CA VAL A 101 -17.65 -26.07 3.70
C VAL A 101 -17.90 -25.23 4.93
N THR A 102 -18.24 -25.91 6.02
CA THR A 102 -18.25 -25.34 7.36
C THR A 102 -17.35 -26.23 8.21
N GLU A 103 -16.33 -25.65 8.83
CA GLU A 103 -15.34 -26.32 9.67
C GLU A 103 -14.57 -27.43 8.94
N SER A 104 -13.33 -27.10 8.55
CA SER A 104 -12.42 -28.08 7.94
C SER A 104 -10.98 -27.96 8.40
N GLN A 105 -10.28 -29.08 8.52
CA GLN A 105 -8.84 -29.05 8.77
C GLN A 105 -8.07 -28.82 7.47
N ASN A 106 -8.20 -29.73 6.50
CA ASN A 106 -7.50 -29.65 5.22
C ASN A 106 -8.48 -29.77 4.05
N HIS A 107 -8.57 -28.72 3.24
CA HIS A 107 -9.46 -28.71 2.08
C HIS A 107 -8.71 -28.33 0.81
N ARG A 108 -8.81 -29.16 -0.24
CA ARG A 108 -8.29 -28.87 -1.57
C ARG A 108 -9.41 -28.89 -2.60
N ILE A 109 -9.51 -27.83 -3.39
CA ILE A 109 -10.41 -27.78 -4.53
C ILE A 109 -9.69 -27.33 -5.79
N THR A 110 -10.11 -27.92 -6.91
CA THR A 110 -9.74 -27.54 -8.27
C THR A 110 -11.04 -27.18 -8.99
N GLU A 111 -10.99 -26.24 -9.93
CA GLU A 111 -12.09 -25.87 -10.83
C GLU A 111 -13.49 -25.65 -10.20
N PRO A 112 -13.64 -24.91 -9.06
CA PRO A 112 -14.96 -24.54 -8.61
C PRO A 112 -15.49 -23.30 -9.34
N GLN A 113 -16.76 -23.36 -9.75
CA GLN A 113 -17.46 -22.17 -10.22
C GLN A 113 -17.78 -21.22 -9.04
N SER A 114 -18.33 -21.76 -7.94
CA SER A 114 -18.64 -21.00 -6.73
C SER A 114 -18.29 -21.77 -5.47
N HIS A 115 -17.50 -21.15 -4.60
CA HIS A 115 -16.99 -21.82 -3.40
C HIS A 115 -17.07 -20.92 -2.15
N ARG A 116 -17.64 -21.45 -1.07
CA ARG A 116 -17.69 -20.79 0.24
C ARG A 116 -17.13 -21.68 1.34
N ILE A 117 -16.22 -21.12 2.14
CA ILE A 117 -15.69 -21.71 3.37
C ILE A 117 -16.03 -20.81 4.55
N THR A 118 -16.47 -21.44 5.62
CA THR A 118 -16.50 -20.87 6.96
C THR A 118 -15.63 -21.76 7.83
N GLU A 119 -14.55 -21.20 8.38
CA GLU A 119 -13.57 -21.85 9.24
C GLU A 119 -12.76 -22.97 8.56
N SER A 120 -11.47 -22.69 8.36
CA SER A 120 -10.53 -23.72 7.89
C SER A 120 -9.12 -23.55 8.46
N GLN A 121 -8.44 -24.66 8.76
CA GLN A 121 -7.00 -24.57 9.09
C GLN A 121 -6.19 -24.36 7.82
N ASN A 122 -6.29 -25.27 6.86
CA ASN A 122 -5.55 -25.22 5.60
C ASN A 122 -6.50 -25.35 4.42
N HIS A 123 -6.48 -24.38 3.53
CA HIS A 123 -7.23 -24.46 2.29
C HIS A 123 -6.39 -24.12 1.05
N ARG A 124 -6.58 -24.91 -0.01
CA ARG A 124 -6.01 -24.66 -1.34
C ARG A 124 -7.11 -24.68 -2.41
N ALA A 125 -7.19 -23.62 -3.19
CA ALA A 125 -8.01 -23.51 -4.39
C ALA A 125 -7.14 -23.32 -5.64
N THR A 126 -7.56 -23.89 -6.76
CA THR A 126 -6.93 -23.70 -8.07
C THR A 126 -8.03 -23.54 -9.12
N GLU A 127 -7.87 -22.58 -10.03
CA GLU A 127 -8.78 -22.33 -11.16
C GLU A 127 -10.23 -22.04 -10.72
N SER A 128 -10.41 -21.02 -9.86
CA SER A 128 -11.72 -20.71 -9.28
C SER A 128 -12.36 -19.46 -9.86
N GLN A 129 -13.66 -19.49 -10.17
CA GLN A 129 -14.35 -18.26 -10.60
C GLN A 129 -14.67 -17.37 -9.39
N ASN A 130 -15.49 -17.86 -8.45
CA ASN A 130 -15.89 -17.08 -7.28
C ASN A 130 -15.57 -17.83 -5.99
N HIS A 131 -14.79 -17.20 -5.11
CA HIS A 131 -14.35 -17.83 -3.89
C HIS A 131 -14.46 -16.91 -2.67
N ARG A 132 -15.17 -17.36 -1.63
CA ARG A 132 -15.33 -16.64 -0.38
C ARG A 132 -14.87 -17.48 0.81
N ILE A 133 -14.03 -16.89 1.65
CA ILE A 133 -13.57 -17.49 2.90
C ILE A 133 -13.84 -16.53 4.05
N THR A 134 -14.30 -17.10 5.15
CA THR A 134 -14.36 -16.46 6.46
C THR A 134 -13.60 -17.33 7.42
N GLU A 135 -12.63 -16.74 8.12
CA GLU A 135 -11.76 -17.37 9.13
C GLU A 135 -10.91 -18.51 8.57
N SER A 136 -9.61 -18.24 8.41
CA SER A 136 -8.66 -19.29 8.01
C SER A 136 -7.28 -19.09 8.58
N GLN A 137 -6.60 -20.17 8.97
CA GLN A 137 -5.21 -20.08 9.40
C GLN A 137 -4.26 -19.92 8.20
N SER A 138 -4.41 -20.78 7.19
CA SER A 138 -3.56 -20.78 6.00
C SER A 138 -4.37 -21.02 4.73
N HIS A 139 -4.24 -20.11 3.78
CA HIS A 139 -4.94 -20.23 2.50
C HIS A 139 -4.04 -19.99 1.29
N ARG A 140 -4.26 -20.77 0.23
CA ARG A 140 -3.60 -20.55 -1.07
C ARG A 140 -4.60 -20.59 -2.22
N VAL A 141 -4.60 -19.54 -3.03
CA VAL A 141 -5.30 -19.48 -4.33
C VAL A 141 -4.28 -19.41 -5.45
N THR A 142 -4.56 -20.12 -6.52
CA THR A 142 -3.89 -19.96 -7.81
C THR A 142 -4.96 -19.86 -8.87
N GLU A 143 -4.90 -18.81 -9.68
CA GLU A 143 -5.86 -18.53 -10.77
C GLU A 143 -7.30 -18.34 -10.25
N SER A 144 -7.68 -17.08 -10.03
CA SER A 144 -9.05 -16.76 -9.64
C SER A 144 -9.62 -15.52 -10.31
N GLN A 145 -10.91 -15.51 -10.60
CA GLN A 145 -11.58 -14.29 -11.07
C GLN A 145 -11.90 -13.38 -9.88
N ASN A 146 -12.71 -13.84 -8.93
CA ASN A 146 -13.14 -13.05 -7.78
C ASN A 146 -12.88 -13.79 -6.47
N HIS A 147 -12.07 -13.19 -5.60
CA HIS A 147 -11.77 -13.76 -4.30
C HIS A 147 -12.00 -12.77 -3.16
N ARG A 148 -12.79 -13.19 -2.16
CA ARG A 148 -13.01 -12.44 -0.93
C ARG A 148 -12.60 -13.27 0.29
N ILE A 149 -11.74 -12.70 1.12
CA ILE A 149 -11.31 -13.30 2.38
C ILE A 149 -11.55 -12.34 3.55
N THR A 150 -11.96 -12.89 4.68
CA THR A 150 -12.18 -12.16 5.93
C THR A 150 -11.50 -12.95 7.04
N GLU A 151 -10.71 -12.26 7.87
CA GLU A 151 -9.99 -12.82 9.01
C GLU A 151 -9.02 -13.99 8.69
N PRO A 152 -8.14 -13.88 7.65
CA PRO A 152 -7.07 -14.84 7.49
C PRO A 152 -5.86 -14.52 8.36
N GLN A 153 -5.31 -15.54 9.01
CA GLN A 153 -3.99 -15.44 9.64
C GLN A 153 -2.89 -15.38 8.56
N SER A 154 -2.96 -16.22 7.54
CA SER A 154 -2.02 -16.19 6.42
C SER A 154 -2.68 -16.57 5.09
N HIS A 155 -2.39 -15.83 4.03
CA HIS A 155 -2.83 -16.23 2.69
C HIS A 155 -1.85 -15.86 1.56
N ARG A 156 -1.86 -16.68 0.51
CA ARG A 156 -1.12 -16.44 -0.73
C ARG A 156 -2.05 -16.54 -1.93
N ILE A 157 -2.02 -15.52 -2.77
CA ILE A 157 -2.77 -15.48 -4.03
C ILE A 157 -1.78 -15.28 -5.17
N THR A 158 -1.97 -16.05 -6.23
CA THR A 158 -1.22 -15.94 -7.48
C THR A 158 -2.25 -15.90 -8.59
N GLU A 159 -2.16 -14.89 -9.44
CA GLU A 159 -3.06 -14.66 -10.59
C GLU A 159 -4.51 -14.46 -10.16
N SER A 160 -4.91 -13.20 -9.96
CA SER A 160 -6.30 -12.86 -9.66
C SER A 160 -6.80 -11.63 -10.41
N GLN A 161 -8.04 -11.66 -10.89
CA GLN A 161 -8.64 -10.43 -11.45
C GLN A 161 -9.01 -9.48 -10.30
N ASN A 162 -9.84 -9.94 -9.36
CA ASN A 162 -10.30 -9.15 -8.24
C ASN A 162 -10.06 -9.86 -6.92
N HIS A 163 -9.33 -9.22 -6.01
CA HIS A 163 -9.18 -9.69 -4.64
C HIS A 163 -9.57 -8.64 -3.61
N ARG A 164 -10.33 -9.09 -2.59
CA ARG A 164 -10.63 -8.32 -1.39
C ARG A 164 -10.27 -9.10 -0.14
N ALA A 165 -9.45 -8.49 0.71
CA ALA A 165 -9.14 -8.97 2.05
C ALA A 165 -9.58 -7.96 3.12
N THR A 166 -10.01 -8.47 4.27
CA THR A 166 -10.38 -7.68 5.45
C THR A 166 -9.83 -8.38 6.69
N GLU A 167 -9.23 -7.61 7.60
CA GLU A 167 -8.70 -8.09 8.88
C GLU A 167 -7.66 -9.22 8.70
N SER A 168 -6.58 -8.95 7.97
CA SER A 168 -5.58 -9.96 7.63
C SER A 168 -4.25 -9.76 8.34
N GLN A 169 -3.65 -10.82 8.88
CA GLN A 169 -2.32 -10.69 9.49
C GLN A 169 -1.22 -10.67 8.42
N ASN A 170 -1.02 -11.78 7.70
CA ASN A 170 0.08 -11.89 6.73
C ASN A 170 -0.42 -12.29 5.35
N HIS A 171 -0.05 -11.54 4.31
CA HIS A 171 -0.40 -11.96 2.96
C HIS A 171 0.58 -11.62 1.86
N ARG A 172 0.55 -12.46 0.82
CA ARG A 172 1.34 -12.29 -0.40
C ARG A 172 0.47 -12.43 -1.63
N ILE A 173 0.55 -11.45 -2.51
CA ILE A 173 -0.19 -11.41 -3.77
C ILE A 173 0.78 -11.18 -4.89
N THR A 174 0.62 -11.94 -5.96
CA THR A 174 1.41 -11.85 -7.18
C THR A 174 0.45 -11.84 -8.35
N GLU A 175 0.63 -10.89 -9.26
CA GLU A 175 -0.15 -10.72 -10.49
C GLU A 175 -1.65 -10.54 -10.21
N SER A 176 -2.06 -9.30 -9.98
CA SER A 176 -3.47 -8.97 -9.74
C SER A 176 -3.93 -7.74 -10.50
N GLN A 177 -5.13 -7.78 -11.09
CA GLN A 177 -5.68 -6.59 -11.76
C GLN A 177 -6.19 -5.56 -10.74
N SER A 178 -7.00 -6.01 -9.78
CA SER A 178 -7.59 -5.15 -8.76
C SER A 178 -7.52 -5.79 -7.39
N HIS A 179 -6.93 -5.05 -6.45
CA HIS A 179 -6.74 -5.52 -5.10
C HIS A 179 -7.19 -4.51 -4.05
N ARG A 180 -8.00 -4.95 -3.08
CA ARG A 180 -8.40 -4.13 -1.94
C ARG A 180 -8.13 -4.83 -0.61
N VAL A 181 -7.38 -4.16 0.25
CA VAL A 181 -7.17 -4.56 1.65
C VAL A 181 -7.67 -3.49 2.60
N THR A 182 -8.32 -3.95 3.65
CA THR A 182 -8.73 -3.16 4.80
C THR A 182 -8.22 -3.87 6.04
N GLU A 183 -7.52 -3.16 6.91
CA GLU A 183 -6.98 -3.66 8.17
C GLU A 183 -6.01 -4.84 7.98
N SER A 184 -4.72 -4.53 7.89
CA SER A 184 -3.68 -5.55 7.73
C SER A 184 -2.41 -5.30 8.52
N GLN A 185 -1.74 -6.37 8.95
CA GLN A 185 -0.45 -6.24 9.60
C GLN A 185 0.69 -6.20 8.58
N ASN A 186 0.93 -7.29 7.85
CA ASN A 186 2.05 -7.41 6.92
C ASN A 186 1.60 -7.88 5.54
N HIS A 187 2.02 -7.15 4.50
CA HIS A 187 1.69 -7.55 3.15
C HIS A 187 2.70 -7.21 2.09
N ARG A 188 2.82 -8.14 1.14
CA ARG A 188 3.66 -8.00 -0.03
C ARG A 188 2.83 -8.22 -1.29
N ILE A 189 2.86 -7.23 -2.17
CA ILE A 189 2.20 -7.27 -3.47
C ILE A 189 3.25 -7.09 -4.57
N THR A 190 3.22 -7.94 -5.58
CA THR A 190 4.09 -7.88 -6.75
C THR A 190 3.22 -7.87 -7.99
N GLU A 191 3.52 -6.95 -8.91
CA GLU A 191 2.83 -6.79 -10.20
C GLU A 191 1.31 -6.53 -10.09
N PRO A 192 0.82 -5.60 -9.23
CA PRO A 192 -0.58 -5.20 -9.27
C PRO A 192 -0.81 -4.12 -10.34
N GLN A 193 -1.87 -4.27 -11.13
CA GLN A 193 -2.34 -3.17 -11.98
C GLN A 193 -2.97 -2.06 -11.13
N SER A 194 -3.83 -2.41 -10.18
CA SER A 194 -4.41 -1.44 -9.25
C SER A 194 -4.58 -2.00 -7.86
N HIS A 195 -4.19 -1.23 -6.84
CA HIS A 195 -4.42 -1.64 -5.46
C HIS A 195 -4.70 -0.50 -4.48
N ARG A 196 -5.63 -0.77 -3.58
CA ARG A 196 -6.04 0.12 -2.49
C ARG A 196 -5.85 -0.58 -1.14
N ILE A 197 -5.13 0.10 -0.25
CA ILE A 197 -4.92 -0.33 1.13
C ILE A 197 -5.45 0.75 2.06
N THR A 198 -6.21 0.33 3.05
CA THR A 198 -6.68 1.17 4.16
C THR A 198 -6.27 0.48 5.45
N GLU A 199 -5.59 1.20 6.32
CA GLU A 199 -5.10 0.74 7.63
C GLU A 199 -4.14 -0.45 7.51
N SER A 200 -2.84 -0.14 7.51
CA SER A 200 -1.81 -1.18 7.50
C SER A 200 -0.59 -0.87 8.36
N GLN A 201 0.01 -1.90 8.97
CA GLN A 201 1.28 -1.74 9.67
C GLN A 201 2.45 -1.70 8.69
N ASN A 202 2.65 -2.76 7.90
CA ASN A 202 3.80 -2.92 7.00
C ASN A 202 3.39 -3.32 5.60
N HIS A 203 3.58 -2.42 4.62
CA HIS A 203 3.34 -2.70 3.22
C HIS A 203 4.62 -2.74 2.37
N ARG A 204 4.71 -3.73 1.47
CA ARG A 204 5.63 -3.68 0.34
C ARG A 204 4.92 -3.89 -0.99
N ALA A 205 5.10 -2.97 -1.94
CA ALA A 205 4.72 -3.13 -3.33
C ALA A 205 5.94 -3.13 -4.25
N THR A 206 5.87 -3.92 -5.32
CA THR A 206 6.85 -3.94 -6.41
C THR A 206 6.11 -4.02 -7.75
N GLU A 207 6.55 -3.25 -8.74
CA GLU A 207 6.02 -3.26 -10.12
C GLU A 207 4.52 -2.93 -10.20
N SER A 208 4.11 -1.77 -9.66
CA SER A 208 2.70 -1.39 -9.57
C SER A 208 2.31 -0.26 -10.52
N GLN A 209 1.18 -0.35 -11.21
CA GLN A 209 0.73 0.80 -12.02
C GLN A 209 0.06 1.87 -11.15
N ASN A 210 -1.03 1.53 -10.46
CA ASN A 210 -1.80 2.51 -9.68
C ASN A 210 -1.97 2.08 -8.23
N HIS A 211 -1.52 2.92 -7.30
CA HIS A 211 -1.55 2.59 -5.89
C HIS A 211 -2.10 3.70 -5.00
N ARG A 212 -3.08 3.36 -4.15
CA ARG A 212 -3.57 4.21 -3.06
C ARG A 212 -3.39 3.56 -1.69
N ILE A 213 -2.74 4.28 -0.76
CA ILE A 213 -2.66 3.93 0.67
C ILE A 213 -3.34 5.02 1.49
N THR A 214 -4.08 4.62 2.51
CA THR A 214 -4.57 5.50 3.57
C THR A 214 -4.22 4.84 4.90
N GLU A 215 -3.63 5.62 5.81
CA GLU A 215 -3.25 5.21 7.17
C GLU A 215 -2.28 4.01 7.19
N SER A 216 -0.99 4.31 7.20
CA SER A 216 0.04 3.25 7.27
C SER A 216 1.19 3.59 8.20
N GLN A 217 1.68 2.61 8.96
CA GLN A 217 2.87 2.82 9.80
C GLN A 217 4.15 2.81 8.95
N SER A 218 4.33 1.79 8.12
CA SER A 218 5.50 1.64 7.27
C SER A 218 5.11 1.13 5.90
N HIS A 219 5.59 1.78 4.84
CA HIS A 219 5.44 1.23 3.50
C HIS A 219 6.63 1.49 2.58
N ARG A 220 6.86 0.51 1.69
CA ARG A 220 7.90 0.56 0.68
C ARG A 220 7.32 0.25 -0.70
N VAL A 221 7.60 1.13 -1.66
CA VAL A 221 7.26 0.92 -3.07
C VAL A 221 8.51 0.95 -3.93
N THR A 222 8.59 0.03 -4.87
CA THR A 222 9.64 -0.05 -5.89
C THR A 222 8.97 -0.24 -7.24
N GLU A 223 9.37 0.51 -8.25
CA GLU A 223 8.80 0.47 -9.60
C GLU A 223 7.29 0.75 -9.60
N SER A 224 6.93 2.05 -9.64
CA SER A 224 5.51 2.44 -9.72
C SER A 224 5.22 3.54 -10.73
N GLN A 225 4.03 3.52 -11.36
CA GLN A 225 3.63 4.65 -12.20
C GLN A 225 2.98 5.75 -11.36
N ASN A 226 1.83 5.49 -10.75
CA ASN A 226 1.07 6.47 -9.99
C ASN A 226 0.86 6.02 -8.55
N HIS A 227 1.24 6.86 -7.60
CA HIS A 227 1.13 6.54 -6.19
C HIS A 227 0.57 7.69 -5.36
N ARG A 228 -0.51 7.42 -4.61
CA ARG A 228 -1.13 8.37 -3.68
C ARG A 228 -1.18 7.80 -2.28
N ILE A 229 -0.77 8.61 -1.31
CA ILE A 229 -0.67 8.22 0.09
C ILE A 229 -1.22 9.33 0.96
N THR A 230 -1.96 8.93 1.99
CA THR A 230 -2.51 9.82 3.01
C THR A 230 -2.19 9.24 4.38
N GLU A 231 -1.68 10.08 5.27
CA GLU A 231 -1.37 9.75 6.67
C GLU A 231 -0.38 8.58 6.87
N PRO A 232 0.81 8.56 6.22
CA PRO A 232 1.84 7.58 6.56
C PRO A 232 2.75 8.07 7.69
N GLN A 233 3.07 7.19 8.64
CA GLN A 233 4.14 7.48 9.60
C GLN A 233 5.52 7.38 8.93
N SER A 234 5.78 6.33 8.15
CA SER A 234 7.07 6.18 7.49
C SER A 234 6.94 5.58 6.09
N HIS A 235 7.70 6.14 5.14
CA HIS A 235 7.75 5.56 3.81
C HIS A 235 8.98 5.75 2.96
N ARG A 236 9.14 4.79 2.05
CA ARG A 236 10.18 4.80 1.04
C ARG A 236 9.63 4.46 -0.35
N ILE A 237 9.91 5.33 -1.31
CA ILE A 237 9.62 5.09 -2.73
C ILE A 237 10.94 5.10 -3.49
N THR A 238 11.09 4.14 -4.39
CA THR A 238 12.19 4.06 -5.34
C THR A 238 11.59 3.87 -6.71
N GLU A 239 11.90 4.79 -7.62
CA GLU A 239 11.39 4.83 -9.00
C GLU A 239 9.87 4.99 -9.09
N SER A 240 9.45 6.23 -9.34
CA SER A 240 8.04 6.55 -9.57
C SER A 240 7.83 7.60 -10.65
N GLN A 241 6.80 7.46 -11.49
CA GLN A 241 6.45 8.56 -12.39
C GLN A 241 5.78 9.69 -11.61
N ASN A 242 4.69 9.39 -10.90
CA ASN A 242 3.91 10.39 -10.17
C ASN A 242 3.68 9.94 -8.73
N HIS A 243 4.09 10.77 -7.78
CA HIS A 243 3.84 10.54 -6.36
C HIS A 243 3.13 11.71 -5.69
N ARG A 244 2.11 11.41 -4.89
CA ARG A 244 1.42 12.36 -4.02
C ARG A 244 1.33 11.84 -2.59
N ALA A 245 1.86 12.60 -1.65
CA ALA A 245 1.70 12.38 -0.22
C ALA A 245 0.90 13.53 0.43
N THR A 246 0.12 13.18 1.44
CA THR A 246 -0.58 14.12 2.32
C THR A 246 -0.38 13.68 3.77
N GLU A 247 -0.03 14.63 4.65
CA GLU A 247 0.11 14.43 6.10
C GLU A 247 1.10 13.31 6.45
N SER A 248 2.37 13.50 6.12
CA SER A 248 3.40 12.45 6.27
C SER A 248 4.43 12.78 7.35
N GLN A 249 4.80 11.82 8.21
CA GLN A 249 5.85 12.08 9.20
C GLN A 249 7.24 11.93 8.58
N ASN A 250 7.65 10.73 8.19
CA ASN A 250 8.99 10.46 7.66
C ASN A 250 8.93 9.88 6.25
N HIS A 251 9.61 10.50 5.28
CA HIS A 251 9.65 9.93 3.94
C HIS A 251 10.92 10.16 3.14
N ARG A 252 11.28 9.11 2.40
CA ARG A 252 12.44 9.07 1.54
C ARG A 252 12.05 8.66 0.13
N ILE A 253 12.38 9.50 -0.84
CA ILE A 253 12.03 9.24 -2.23
C ILE A 253 13.27 9.37 -3.10
N THR A 254 13.45 8.40 -3.98
CA THR A 254 14.60 8.29 -4.89
C THR A 254 14.06 8.05 -6.28
N GLU A 255 14.49 8.88 -7.22
CA GLU A 255 14.10 8.83 -8.64
C GLU A 255 12.59 8.97 -8.86
N SER A 256 12.15 10.21 -9.14
CA SER A 256 10.75 10.45 -9.49
C SER A 256 10.58 11.52 -10.56
N GLN A 257 9.65 11.35 -11.50
CA GLN A 257 9.39 12.41 -12.49
C GLN A 257 8.63 13.58 -11.85
N SER A 258 7.53 13.30 -11.15
CA SER A 258 6.72 14.31 -10.48
C SER A 258 6.36 13.90 -9.06
N HIS A 259 6.45 14.87 -8.16
CA HIS A 259 6.23 14.63 -6.76
C HIS A 259 5.54 15.81 -6.08
N ARG A 260 4.49 15.52 -5.32
CA ARG A 260 3.74 16.51 -4.55
C ARG A 260 3.55 16.08 -3.10
N VAL A 261 3.91 16.96 -2.16
CA VAL A 261 3.65 16.79 -0.73
C VAL A 261 2.79 17.92 -0.22
N THR A 262 1.74 17.56 0.49
CA THR A 262 0.99 18.46 1.37
C THR A 262 1.27 18.02 2.79
N GLU A 263 1.97 18.86 3.56
CA GLU A 263 2.35 18.62 4.96
C GLU A 263 3.30 17.43 5.19
N SER A 264 4.48 17.75 5.75
CA SER A 264 5.41 16.72 6.20
C SER A 264 6.30 17.14 7.36
N GLN A 265 6.73 16.18 8.18
CA GLN A 265 7.72 16.47 9.23
C GLN A 265 9.14 16.35 8.68
N ASN A 266 9.56 15.16 8.23
CA ASN A 266 10.91 14.89 7.75
C ASN A 266 10.89 14.31 6.35
N HIS A 267 11.39 15.08 5.39
CA HIS A 267 11.41 14.68 3.99
C HIS A 267 12.82 14.68 3.40
N ARG A 268 13.19 13.56 2.78
CA ARG A 268 14.43 13.44 1.99
C ARG A 268 14.14 12.99 0.57
N ILE A 269 14.73 13.68 -0.39
CA ILE A 269 14.54 13.39 -1.81
C ILE A 269 15.85 13.41 -2.56
N THR A 270 15.97 12.51 -3.51
CA THR A 270 17.13 12.42 -4.38
C THR A 270 16.65 12.16 -5.80
N GLU A 271 17.09 13.01 -6.72
CA GLU A 271 16.82 12.91 -8.16
C GLU A 271 15.34 12.95 -8.59
N PRO A 272 14.49 13.86 -8.03
CA PRO A 272 13.23 14.16 -8.69
C PRO A 272 13.44 15.15 -9.84
N GLN A 273 12.77 14.94 -10.97
CA GLN A 273 12.74 15.93 -12.06
C GLN A 273 11.96 17.18 -11.62
N SER A 274 10.76 16.98 -11.05
CA SER A 274 9.92 18.05 -10.56
C SER A 274 9.34 17.74 -9.17
N HIS A 275 9.39 18.73 -8.28
CA HIS A 275 8.90 18.57 -6.92
C HIS A 275 8.19 19.81 -6.40
N ARG A 276 7.07 19.58 -5.70
CA ARG A 276 6.33 20.61 -4.97
C ARG A 276 6.02 20.20 -3.53
N ILE A 277 6.33 21.08 -2.58
CA ILE A 277 5.95 20.98 -1.16
C ILE A 277 5.10 22.19 -0.80
N THR A 278 3.99 21.96 -0.11
CA THR A 278 3.25 23.05 0.54
C THR A 278 3.90 23.40 1.87
N GLU A 279 3.97 22.46 2.80
CA GLU A 279 4.46 22.68 4.17
C GLU A 279 5.41 21.54 4.59
N SER A 280 6.52 21.90 5.25
CA SER A 280 7.46 20.92 5.81
C SER A 280 8.19 21.43 7.05
N GLN A 281 8.46 20.58 8.04
CA GLN A 281 9.37 20.95 9.13
C GLN A 281 10.83 20.86 8.66
N ASN A 282 11.27 19.68 8.23
CA ASN A 282 12.62 19.42 7.76
C ASN A 282 12.59 18.84 6.35
N HIS A 283 13.17 19.56 5.40
CA HIS A 283 13.29 19.10 4.02
C HIS A 283 14.74 19.11 3.54
N ARG A 284 15.18 18.00 2.95
CA ARG A 284 16.45 17.88 2.25
C ARG A 284 16.24 17.31 0.85
N ALA A 285 16.74 18.01 -0.16
CA ALA A 285 16.67 17.52 -1.53
C ALA A 285 17.91 17.77 -2.40
N THR A 286 18.06 16.90 -3.40
CA THR A 286 18.96 17.03 -4.56
C THR A 286 18.14 16.69 -5.79
N SER A 287 18.04 17.59 -6.78
CA SER A 287 16.90 17.60 -7.74
C SER A 287 17.08 18.65 -8.83
N GLN A 288 16.38 18.53 -9.95
CA GLN A 288 16.36 19.54 -11.02
C GLN A 288 15.47 20.76 -10.69
N SER A 289 14.18 20.56 -10.40
CA SER A 289 13.21 21.66 -10.20
C SER A 289 12.38 21.51 -8.92
N HIS A 290 12.36 22.57 -8.11
CA HIS A 290 11.75 22.60 -6.78
C HIS A 290 10.89 23.83 -6.50
N ARG A 291 9.70 23.60 -5.94
CA ARG A 291 8.85 24.66 -5.38
C ARG A 291 8.39 24.33 -3.97
N VAL A 292 8.67 25.23 -3.02
CA VAL A 292 8.26 25.10 -1.61
C VAL A 292 7.52 26.36 -1.15
N THR A 293 6.44 26.21 -0.37
CA THR A 293 5.68 27.37 0.13
C THR A 293 6.01 27.72 1.58
N GLU A 294 6.17 26.75 2.47
CA GLU A 294 6.48 26.98 3.89
C GLU A 294 7.44 25.90 4.39
N SER A 295 8.47 26.31 5.13
CA SER A 295 9.36 25.36 5.78
C SER A 295 10.09 25.89 7.01
N GLN A 296 10.28 25.05 8.03
CA GLN A 296 11.11 25.43 9.19
C GLN A 296 12.61 25.31 8.87
N SER A 297 13.01 24.19 8.28
CA SER A 297 14.38 23.90 7.89
C SER A 297 14.44 23.26 6.51
N HIS A 298 15.11 23.94 5.58
CA HIS A 298 15.14 23.54 4.19
C HIS A 298 16.56 23.57 3.64
N ARG A 299 17.02 22.43 3.10
CA ARG A 299 18.35 22.29 2.49
C ARG A 299 18.25 21.70 1.09
N VAL A 300 18.76 22.42 0.10
CA VAL A 300 18.83 21.94 -1.29
C VAL A 300 20.26 21.97 -1.80
N THR A 301 20.59 21.00 -2.64
CA THR A 301 21.86 20.94 -3.34
C THR A 301 21.60 20.78 -4.84
N GLU A 302 22.27 21.59 -5.65
CA GLU A 302 22.30 21.53 -7.13
C GLU A 302 20.94 21.58 -7.86
N PRO A 303 19.97 22.45 -7.51
CA PRO A 303 18.81 22.64 -8.36
C PRO A 303 19.11 23.52 -9.57
N GLN A 304 18.56 23.13 -10.71
CA GLN A 304 18.46 24.00 -11.88
C GLN A 304 17.52 25.17 -11.56
N ASN A 305 16.32 24.87 -11.06
CA ASN A 305 15.32 25.88 -10.71
C ASN A 305 14.80 25.64 -9.30
N HIS A 306 14.95 26.62 -8.41
CA HIS A 306 14.39 26.55 -7.07
C HIS A 306 13.65 27.81 -6.67
N ARG A 307 12.39 27.64 -6.24
CA ARG A 307 11.57 28.69 -5.66
C ARG A 307 11.09 28.29 -4.27
N ILE A 308 11.28 29.18 -3.31
CA ILE A 308 10.78 29.00 -1.95
C ILE A 308 10.10 30.26 -1.44
N LYS A 309 8.96 30.10 -0.76
CA LYS A 309 8.28 31.15 0.02
C LYS A 309 8.41 30.78 1.51
N GLU A 310 8.38 31.78 2.39
CA GLU A 310 8.24 31.62 3.85
C GLU A 310 9.14 30.55 4.52
N PRO A 311 10.46 30.46 4.24
CA PRO A 311 11.32 29.60 5.03
C PRO A 311 11.82 30.30 6.30
N GLN A 312 11.84 29.58 7.43
CA GLN A 312 12.56 30.04 8.62
C GLN A 312 14.07 29.87 8.45
N ASN A 313 14.54 28.67 8.13
CA ASN A 313 15.96 28.40 7.84
C ASN A 313 16.10 27.74 6.48
N HIS A 314 16.72 28.45 5.52
CA HIS A 314 16.95 27.92 4.18
C HIS A 314 18.41 27.98 3.77
N ARG A 315 18.93 26.85 3.31
CA ARG A 315 20.29 26.73 2.78
C ARG A 315 20.27 26.09 1.40
N ILE A 316 20.94 26.73 0.47
CA ILE A 316 21.20 26.19 -0.87
C ILE A 316 22.70 26.11 -1.16
N THR A 317 23.10 25.00 -1.75
CA THR A 317 24.48 24.76 -2.21
C THR A 317 24.42 24.52 -3.70
N GLU A 318 24.94 25.49 -4.46
CA GLU A 318 24.92 25.55 -5.93
C GLU A 318 23.51 25.63 -6.52
N SER A 319 23.29 26.48 -7.52
CA SER A 319 22.03 26.52 -8.29
C SER A 319 22.16 27.34 -9.57
N GLN A 320 21.37 27.00 -10.60
CA GLN A 320 21.31 27.86 -11.80
C GLN A 320 20.38 29.05 -11.57
N SER A 321 19.18 28.82 -11.07
CA SER A 321 18.19 29.86 -10.78
C SER A 321 17.52 29.64 -9.44
N HIS A 322 17.65 30.62 -8.55
CA HIS A 322 17.11 30.57 -7.20
C HIS A 322 16.27 31.81 -6.88
N ARG A 323 15.07 31.60 -6.32
CA ARG A 323 14.22 32.67 -5.81
C ARG A 323 13.68 32.36 -4.42
N VAL A 324 13.90 33.27 -3.48
CA VAL A 324 13.34 33.24 -2.12
C VAL A 324 12.46 34.47 -1.87
N THR A 325 11.37 34.29 -1.15
CA THR A 325 10.46 35.36 -0.73
C THR A 325 10.10 35.15 0.74
N GLU A 326 10.10 36.22 1.54
CA GLU A 326 9.70 36.22 2.96
C GLU A 326 10.51 35.23 3.81
N SER A 327 11.82 35.42 3.95
CA SER A 327 12.69 34.50 4.70
C SER A 327 13.28 35.07 5.99
N GLN A 328 13.42 34.23 7.02
CA GLN A 328 14.12 34.65 8.25
C GLN A 328 15.64 34.49 8.09
N ASN A 329 16.13 33.26 7.92
CA ASN A 329 17.54 32.97 7.74
C ASN A 329 17.77 32.28 6.39
N HIS A 330 18.50 32.95 5.50
CA HIS A 330 18.76 32.45 4.17
C HIS A 330 20.25 32.47 3.80
N ARG A 331 20.76 31.32 3.36
CA ARG A 331 22.16 31.17 2.93
C ARG A 331 22.29 30.49 1.57
N VAL A 332 22.95 31.19 0.66
CA VAL A 332 23.39 30.68 -0.65
C VAL A 332 24.90 30.50 -0.64
N THR A 333 25.36 29.33 -1.10
CA THR A 333 26.80 29.11 -1.34
C THR A 333 27.17 29.65 -2.71
N GLU A 334 26.52 29.17 -3.75
CA GLU A 334 26.81 29.54 -5.14
C GLU A 334 25.51 29.56 -5.94
N SER A 335 25.39 30.50 -6.89
CA SER A 335 24.24 30.59 -7.78
C SER A 335 24.57 31.35 -9.07
N GLN A 336 24.04 30.95 -10.23
CA GLN A 336 24.14 31.80 -11.42
C GLN A 336 23.19 32.99 -11.29
N ASN A 337 21.90 32.74 -11.05
CA ASN A 337 20.89 33.78 -10.86
C ASN A 337 20.22 33.61 -9.49
N HIS A 338 20.26 34.64 -8.67
CA HIS A 338 19.65 34.63 -7.35
C HIS A 338 18.82 35.89 -7.09
N GLY A 339 17.59 35.65 -6.61
CA GLY A 339 16.63 36.68 -6.25
C GLY A 339 16.09 36.48 -4.85
N ALA A 340 16.16 37.51 -4.03
CA ALA A 340 15.60 37.54 -2.68
C ALA A 340 14.66 38.74 -2.50
N THR A 341 13.51 38.50 -1.89
CA THR A 341 12.54 39.54 -1.53
C THR A 341 12.15 39.34 -0.07
N GLU A 342 12.19 40.39 0.74
CA GLU A 342 11.80 40.39 2.15
C GLU A 342 12.57 39.34 2.96
N SER A 343 13.77 39.70 3.43
CA SER A 343 14.61 38.78 4.22
C SER A 343 15.17 39.42 5.48
N GLN A 344 15.11 38.73 6.63
CA GLN A 344 15.74 39.22 7.86
C GLN A 344 17.26 39.07 7.78
N ASN A 345 17.76 37.86 7.60
CA ASN A 345 19.19 37.54 7.49
C ASN A 345 19.49 36.85 6.15
N HIS A 346 20.21 37.54 5.28
CA HIS A 346 20.50 37.08 3.92
C HIS A 346 22.00 37.01 3.66
N ARG A 347 22.52 35.83 3.35
CA ARG A 347 23.95 35.63 3.03
C ARG A 347 24.15 34.88 1.71
N VAL A 348 24.94 35.46 0.83
CA VAL A 348 25.40 34.84 -0.43
C VAL A 348 26.92 34.81 -0.41
N THR A 349 27.51 33.67 -0.78
CA THR A 349 28.98 33.59 -0.92
C THR A 349 29.36 34.02 -2.33
N GLU A 350 28.86 33.33 -3.34
CA GLU A 350 29.14 33.62 -4.75
C GLU A 350 27.88 33.69 -5.60
N SER A 351 27.83 34.63 -6.54
CA SER A 351 26.75 34.70 -7.53
C SER A 351 27.15 35.41 -8.82
N GLN A 352 26.65 34.99 -9.98
CA GLN A 352 26.82 35.81 -11.20
C GLN A 352 25.88 37.02 -11.17
N ASN A 353 24.58 36.78 -11.00
CA ASN A 353 23.56 37.81 -10.92
C ASN A 353 22.81 37.70 -9.60
N HIS A 354 22.95 38.72 -8.75
CA HIS A 354 22.24 38.81 -7.47
C HIS A 354 21.31 40.02 -7.40
N ARG A 355 20.07 39.76 -7.01
CA ARG A 355 19.08 40.80 -6.69
C ARG A 355 18.49 40.55 -5.31
N ALA A 356 18.59 41.55 -4.43
CA ALA A 356 17.84 41.59 -3.18
C ALA A 356 16.90 42.80 -3.13
N THR A 357 15.73 42.62 -2.52
CA THR A 357 14.75 43.68 -2.25
C THR A 357 14.26 43.52 -0.82
N GLU A 358 14.34 44.58 -0.03
CA GLU A 358 13.95 44.64 1.38
C GLU A 358 14.65 43.61 2.27
N SER A 359 15.75 44.03 2.90
CA SER A 359 16.49 43.15 3.83
C SER A 359 16.97 43.86 5.09
N GLN A 360 16.82 43.22 6.26
CA GLN A 360 17.33 43.79 7.51
C GLN A 360 18.85 43.66 7.59
N SER A 361 19.38 42.46 7.34
CA SER A 361 20.81 42.15 7.32
C SER A 361 21.18 41.38 6.05
N HIS A 362 22.03 41.98 5.23
CA HIS A 362 22.41 41.48 3.92
C HIS A 362 23.93 41.39 3.78
N ARG A 363 24.45 40.23 3.37
CA ARG A 363 25.87 40.00 3.12
C ARG A 363 26.13 39.24 1.82
N VAL A 364 26.99 39.80 0.96
CA VAL A 364 27.48 39.16 -0.27
C VAL A 364 29.00 39.19 -0.28
N THR A 365 29.64 38.09 -0.68
CA THR A 365 31.11 37.97 -0.70
C THR A 365 31.72 38.17 -2.08
N GLU A 366 31.09 37.63 -3.12
CA GLU A 366 31.52 37.80 -4.51
C GLU A 366 30.30 37.85 -5.42
N SER A 367 30.29 38.81 -6.35
CA SER A 367 29.24 38.88 -7.38
C SER A 367 29.67 39.64 -8.63
N GLN A 368 29.31 39.13 -9.81
CA GLN A 368 29.54 39.86 -11.06
C GLN A 368 28.58 41.05 -11.21
N SER A 369 27.29 40.80 -11.00
CA SER A 369 26.23 41.82 -11.03
C SER A 369 25.40 41.77 -9.75
N HIS A 370 25.30 42.89 -9.07
CA HIS A 370 24.69 42.97 -7.76
C HIS A 370 23.77 44.19 -7.62
N ARG A 371 22.48 43.93 -7.36
CA ARG A 371 21.47 44.96 -7.17
C ARG A 371 20.73 44.80 -5.84
N ILE A 372 20.69 45.87 -5.04
CA ILE A 372 19.88 45.94 -3.81
C ILE A 372 18.88 47.09 -3.92
N THR A 373 17.66 46.83 -3.47
CA THR A 373 16.63 47.84 -3.24
C THR A 373 16.18 47.73 -1.80
N GLU A 374 16.47 48.75 -0.99
CA GLU A 374 16.19 48.84 0.46
C GLU A 374 16.88 47.78 1.34
N SER A 375 17.81 48.22 2.18
CA SER A 375 18.49 47.40 3.18
C SER A 375 18.83 48.22 4.43
N GLN A 376 18.62 47.67 5.63
CA GLN A 376 19.05 48.34 6.87
C GLN A 376 20.55 48.17 7.12
N ASN A 377 21.06 46.94 6.96
CA ASN A 377 22.47 46.61 7.11
C ASN A 377 22.98 45.83 5.89
N ASN A 378 23.84 46.45 5.08
CA ASN A 378 24.39 45.81 3.89
C ASN A 378 25.92 45.71 3.95
N LYS A 379 26.46 44.53 3.66
CA LYS A 379 27.90 44.29 3.50
C LYS A 379 28.17 43.54 2.20
N ALA A 380 28.80 44.21 1.24
CA ALA A 380 29.32 43.59 0.03
C ALA A 380 30.85 43.54 0.05
N THR A 381 31.42 42.42 -0.35
CA THR A 381 32.86 42.25 -0.63
C THR A 381 32.99 41.94 -2.12
N GLU A 382 34.02 42.49 -2.77
CA GLU A 382 34.39 42.21 -4.18
C GLU A 382 33.24 42.14 -5.23
N PRO A 383 32.28 43.10 -5.30
CA PRO A 383 31.34 43.14 -6.42
C PRO A 383 32.01 43.76 -7.65
N GLN A 384 31.85 43.15 -8.84
CA GLN A 384 32.33 43.76 -10.10
C GLN A 384 31.40 44.91 -10.53
N ASN A 385 30.09 44.66 -10.60
CA ASN A 385 29.06 45.68 -10.92
C ASN A 385 28.06 45.80 -9.77
N HIS A 386 27.98 46.97 -9.14
CA HIS A 386 27.20 47.18 -7.91
C HIS A 386 26.20 48.35 -8.04
N LYS A 387 24.93 48.13 -7.71
CA LYS A 387 23.88 49.16 -7.63
C LYS A 387 23.04 49.04 -6.37
N ILE A 388 22.97 50.12 -5.59
CA ILE A 388 22.11 50.24 -4.39
C ILE A 388 21.05 51.32 -4.66
N THR A 389 19.82 51.07 -4.24
CA THR A 389 18.73 52.07 -4.21
C THR A 389 18.08 51.99 -2.84
N GLU A 390 18.31 52.99 -2.00
CA GLU A 390 17.66 53.14 -0.68
C GLU A 390 16.48 54.11 -0.80
N VAL A 391 15.34 53.76 -0.22
CA VAL A 391 14.18 54.65 -0.09
C VAL A 391 14.10 55.01 1.39
N GLU A 392 14.36 56.26 1.73
CA GLU A 392 14.25 56.74 3.12
C GLU A 392 12.78 56.67 3.57
N LYS A 393 12.49 55.91 4.63
CA LYS A 393 11.19 55.98 5.34
C LYS A 393 11.28 57.11 6.35
N ASP A 394 10.78 58.29 5.99
CA ASP A 394 10.60 59.43 6.89
C ASP A 394 9.71 59.06 8.09
N LEU A 395 10.32 58.75 9.24
CA LEU A 395 9.65 58.69 10.53
C LEU A 395 9.71 60.09 11.16
N GLN A 396 8.75 60.95 10.85
CA GLN A 396 8.54 62.24 11.51
C GLN A 396 8.11 62.02 12.97
N GLY A 397 9.09 61.90 13.86
CA GLY A 397 8.90 62.02 15.30
C GLY A 397 8.69 63.48 15.69
N HIS A 398 7.47 63.82 16.10
CA HIS A 398 7.19 65.04 16.86
C HIS A 398 7.96 64.98 18.19
N GLN A 399 8.78 65.99 18.52
CA GLN A 399 8.71 66.72 19.79
C GLN A 399 9.76 67.82 19.94
N ALA A 400 9.32 68.86 20.66
CA ALA A 400 10.05 69.87 21.42
C ALA A 400 10.54 71.13 20.68
N GLN A 401 9.68 72.16 20.64
CA GLN A 401 10.12 73.56 20.66
C GLN A 401 10.56 73.94 22.08
N PRO A 402 11.69 74.62 22.28
CA PRO A 402 11.94 75.39 23.49
C PRO A 402 11.39 76.82 23.34
N GLN A 403 10.75 77.32 24.40
CA GLN A 403 10.36 78.72 24.54
C GLN A 403 11.60 79.62 24.63
N ALA A 404 11.51 80.80 24.03
CA ALA A 404 12.25 81.97 24.49
C ALA A 404 11.38 83.22 24.32
N ASP A 405 11.26 83.88 25.47
CA ASP A 405 10.67 85.16 25.82
C ASP A 405 11.30 86.34 25.03
N HIS A 406 10.49 87.34 24.66
CA HIS A 406 10.81 88.77 24.78
C HIS A 406 9.67 89.67 24.25
N SER A 407 9.15 90.50 25.16
CA SER A 407 8.24 91.66 24.98
C SER A 407 8.95 92.85 24.27
N PRO A 408 8.33 94.04 24.02
CA PRO A 408 7.31 94.75 24.82
C PRO A 408 5.85 94.53 24.42
#